data_AF-A0A7V3IZC1-F1
#
_entry.id   AF-A0A7V3IZC1-F1
#
_cell.length_a   1.000
_cell.length_b   1.000
_cell.length_c   1.000
_cell.angle_alpha   90.00
_cell.angle_beta   90.00
_cell.angle_gamma   90.00
#
_symmetry.space_group_name_H-M   'P 1'
#
loop_
_entity.id
_entity.type
_entity.pdbx_description
1 polymer ?
#
loop_
_entity_poly.entity_id
_entity_poly.type
_entity_poly.pdbx_seq_one_letter_code
_entity_poly.pdbx_strand_id
1 'polypeptide(L)'
;MSSPFRPIDNPDRRGIMFWLPPGGTDNGVWASAWAELADLRPDDVEPVLGLLARADVGGYVASPGGRARRPGRSVMYRLWVDSLQYHRAEDVLMAYLNGRRHTDDPDGNVGPPS
;
A
#
# COMPACT_ATOMS: atom_id res chain seq x y z
N MET A 1 -19.92 38.35 15.33
CA MET A 1 -19.33 38.20 13.99
C MET A 1 -19.89 36.94 13.37
N SER A 2 -20.56 37.04 12.22
CA SER A 2 -21.20 35.90 11.54
C SER A 2 -20.20 35.26 10.57
N SER A 3 -20.00 33.94 10.67
CA SER A 3 -19.06 33.20 9.81
C SER A 3 -19.74 32.86 8.48
N PRO A 4 -19.12 33.11 7.31
CA PRO A 4 -19.70 32.76 6.03
C PRO A 4 -19.64 31.23 5.84
N PHE A 5 -20.78 30.56 6.02
CA PHE A 5 -20.97 29.18 5.59
C PHE A 5 -20.92 29.14 4.06
N ARG A 6 -19.80 28.65 3.50
CA ARG A 6 -19.76 28.23 2.09
C ARG A 6 -20.31 26.81 2.00
N PRO A 7 -21.32 26.54 1.15
CA PRO A 7 -21.78 25.19 0.89
C PRO A 7 -20.60 24.39 0.31
N ILE A 8 -20.36 23.23 0.90
CA ILE A 8 -19.33 22.30 0.47
C ILE A 8 -19.81 21.67 -0.83
N ASP A 9 -19.20 22.07 -1.95
CA ASP A 9 -19.52 21.54 -3.28
C ASP A 9 -19.09 20.07 -3.39
N ASN A 10 -20.01 19.25 -3.89
CA ASN A 10 -19.96 17.83 -4.26
C ASN A 10 -18.97 16.89 -3.48
N PRO A 11 -19.45 16.00 -2.59
CA PRO A 11 -18.60 15.06 -1.84
C PRO A 11 -17.95 13.98 -2.73
N ASP A 12 -18.53 13.66 -3.88
CA ASP A 12 -18.09 12.52 -4.72
C ASP A 12 -16.79 12.79 -5.49
N ARG A 13 -16.35 14.05 -5.56
CA ARG A 13 -15.03 14.42 -6.11
C ARG A 13 -13.90 14.42 -5.07
N ARG A 14 -14.20 14.11 -3.80
CA ARG A 14 -13.24 14.14 -2.67
C ARG A 14 -12.81 12.73 -2.24
N GLY A 15 -12.86 11.77 -3.17
CA GLY A 15 -12.66 10.35 -2.91
C GLY A 15 -11.26 9.94 -2.43
N ILE A 16 -10.31 10.88 -2.40
CA ILE A 16 -8.98 10.69 -1.82
C ILE A 16 -8.83 11.77 -0.77
N MET A 17 -8.96 11.39 0.51
CA MET A 17 -8.79 12.29 1.64
C MET A 17 -7.49 13.10 1.47
N PHE A 18 -7.55 14.40 1.78
CA PHE A 18 -6.54 15.43 1.50
C PHE A 18 -5.09 15.13 1.97
N TRP A 19 -4.86 14.02 2.68
CA TRP A 19 -3.57 13.62 3.22
C TRP A 19 -2.86 12.52 2.40
N LEU A 20 -3.51 11.86 1.44
CA LEU A 20 -2.80 10.92 0.57
C LEU A 20 -1.95 11.69 -0.45
N PRO A 21 -0.69 11.30 -0.68
CA PRO A 21 0.13 11.97 -1.69
C PRO A 21 -0.50 11.83 -3.08
N PRO A 22 -0.51 12.88 -3.91
CA PRO A 22 -1.09 12.83 -5.24
C PRO A 22 -0.29 11.94 -6.21
N GLY A 23 -0.95 11.46 -7.26
CA GLY A 23 -0.30 10.73 -8.36
C GLY A 23 0.11 9.29 -8.00
N GLY A 24 -0.48 8.72 -6.96
CA GLY A 24 -0.37 7.31 -6.65
C GLY A 24 -1.39 6.43 -7.36
N THR A 25 -1.35 5.15 -7.03
CA THR A 25 -2.18 4.09 -7.62
C THR A 25 -2.97 3.40 -6.51
N ASP A 26 -4.29 3.32 -6.64
CA ASP A 26 -5.14 2.51 -5.77
C ASP A 26 -5.39 1.11 -6.36
N ASN A 27 -5.89 0.20 -5.54
CA ASN A 27 -6.26 -1.16 -5.95
C ASN A 27 -7.76 -1.32 -6.30
N GLY A 28 -8.51 -0.23 -6.44
CA GLY A 28 -9.94 -0.23 -6.77
C GLY A 28 -10.87 -0.57 -5.61
N VAL A 29 -10.36 -0.87 -4.41
CA VAL A 29 -11.19 -1.12 -3.22
C VAL A 29 -11.36 0.18 -2.43
N TRP A 30 -12.61 0.51 -2.11
CA TRP A 30 -12.94 1.73 -1.38
C TRP A 30 -12.46 1.66 0.08
N ALA A 31 -11.94 2.78 0.59
CA ALA A 31 -11.61 2.94 2.00
C ALA A 31 -12.06 4.32 2.49
N SER A 32 -12.65 4.35 3.69
CA SER A 32 -13.09 5.59 4.33
C SER A 32 -12.00 6.29 5.12
N ALA A 33 -10.89 5.62 5.47
CA ALA A 33 -9.81 6.18 6.26
C ALA A 33 -8.51 5.43 5.98
N TRP A 34 -7.38 6.14 5.94
CA TRP A 34 -6.11 5.58 5.45
C TRP A 34 -5.01 5.68 6.51
N ALA A 35 -4.19 4.63 6.61
CA ALA A 35 -3.01 4.59 7.47
C ALA A 35 -1.77 4.11 6.68
N GLU A 36 -0.60 4.66 6.99
CA GLU A 36 0.68 4.17 6.45
C GLU A 36 0.98 2.77 6.99
N LEU A 37 1.35 1.85 6.10
CA LEU A 37 1.72 0.48 6.48
C LEU A 37 3.21 0.21 6.27
N ALA A 38 3.74 0.44 5.06
CA ALA A 38 5.12 0.09 4.74
C ALA A 38 5.66 0.84 3.52
N ASP A 39 6.99 0.81 3.32
CA ASP A 39 7.63 1.15 2.06
C ASP A 39 7.86 -0.15 1.24
N LEU A 40 7.40 -0.18 -0.01
CA LEU A 40 7.48 -1.28 -0.98
C LEU A 40 8.53 -0.99 -2.07
N ARG A 41 9.17 -2.05 -2.58
CA ARG A 41 9.96 -1.96 -3.82
C ARG A 41 9.01 -1.91 -5.03
N PRO A 42 9.48 -1.43 -6.20
CA PRO A 42 8.65 -1.35 -7.40
C PRO A 42 8.05 -2.71 -7.78
N ASP A 43 8.85 -3.77 -7.66
CA ASP A 43 8.46 -5.15 -8.00
C ASP A 43 7.42 -5.75 -7.06
N ASP A 44 7.24 -5.16 -5.86
CA ASP A 44 6.28 -5.63 -4.85
C ASP A 44 4.93 -4.91 -4.96
N VAL A 45 4.85 -3.78 -5.68
CA VAL A 45 3.66 -2.92 -5.72
C VAL A 45 2.45 -3.65 -6.29
N GLU A 46 2.55 -4.17 -7.51
CA GLU A 46 1.42 -4.81 -8.19
C GLU A 46 0.95 -6.09 -7.46
N PRO A 47 1.85 -7.01 -7.05
CA PRO A 47 1.44 -8.19 -6.28
C PRO A 47 0.75 -7.84 -4.96
N VAL A 48 1.29 -6.89 -4.18
CA VAL A 48 0.71 -6.52 -2.88
C VAL A 48 -0.65 -5.85 -3.07
N LEU A 49 -0.80 -4.91 -4.01
CA LEU A 49 -2.10 -4.29 -4.29
C LEU A 49 -3.14 -5.32 -4.74
N GLY A 50 -2.74 -6.28 -5.58
CA GLY A 50 -3.60 -7.38 -6.02
C GLY A 50 -4.04 -8.29 -4.87
N LEU A 51 -3.14 -8.60 -3.92
CA LEU A 51 -3.48 -9.39 -2.73
C LEU A 51 -4.42 -8.64 -1.78
N LEU A 52 -4.19 -7.34 -1.57
CA LEU A 52 -5.09 -6.49 -0.78
C LEU A 52 -6.48 -6.42 -1.41
N ALA A 53 -6.57 -6.29 -2.74
CA ALA A 53 -7.84 -6.26 -3.45
C ALA A 53 -8.60 -7.59 -3.29
N ARG A 54 -7.91 -8.73 -3.43
CA ARG A 54 -8.50 -10.06 -3.18
C ARG A 54 -8.96 -10.25 -1.74
N ALA A 55 -8.33 -9.55 -0.80
CA ALA A 55 -8.72 -9.51 0.59
C ALA A 55 -9.77 -8.43 0.89
N ASP A 56 -10.32 -7.71 -0.10
CA ASP A 56 -11.28 -6.62 0.10
C ASP A 56 -10.76 -5.52 1.06
N VAL A 57 -9.46 -5.26 0.98
CA VAL A 57 -8.78 -4.20 1.73
C VAL A 57 -8.39 -3.08 0.77
N GLY A 58 -8.86 -1.87 1.05
CA GLY A 58 -8.44 -0.67 0.31
C GLY A 58 -6.93 -0.44 0.43
N GLY A 59 -6.25 -0.33 -0.70
CA GLY A 59 -4.81 -0.14 -0.79
C GLY A 59 -4.46 0.98 -1.76
N TYR A 60 -3.49 1.82 -1.37
CA TYR A 60 -2.99 2.92 -2.17
C TYR A 60 -1.47 3.00 -2.06
N VAL A 61 -0.78 3.21 -3.18
CA VAL A 61 0.66 3.44 -3.19
C VAL A 61 1.00 4.76 -3.86
N ALA A 62 2.00 5.45 -3.34
CA ALA A 62 2.53 6.66 -3.93
C ALA A 62 4.00 6.82 -3.60
N SER A 63 4.71 7.59 -4.44
CA SER A 63 6.08 7.99 -4.11
C SER A 63 6.04 9.00 -2.95
N PRO A 64 6.86 8.81 -1.88
CA PRO A 64 6.97 9.83 -0.85
C PRO A 64 7.51 11.13 -1.46
N GLY A 65 6.69 12.16 -1.54
CA GLY A 65 7.08 13.47 -2.05
C GLY A 65 8.31 13.98 -1.29
N GLY A 66 9.37 14.37 -2.02
CA GLY A 66 10.54 15.05 -1.44
C GLY A 66 11.81 14.21 -1.27
N ARG A 67 11.80 12.89 -1.49
CA ARG A 67 13.06 12.13 -1.61
C ARG A 67 13.59 12.27 -3.03
N ALA A 68 14.39 13.33 -3.26
CA ALA A 68 15.21 13.46 -4.44
C ALA A 68 15.89 12.11 -4.74
N ARG A 69 15.74 11.64 -5.98
CA ARG A 69 16.31 10.40 -6.51
C ARG A 69 17.82 10.41 -6.26
N ARG A 70 18.28 9.83 -5.15
CA ARG A 70 19.71 9.68 -4.89
C ARG A 70 20.22 8.60 -5.85
N PRO A 71 21.25 8.88 -6.68
CA PRO A 71 21.89 7.84 -7.48
C PRO A 71 22.30 6.68 -6.57
N GLY A 72 21.88 5.46 -6.90
CA GLY A 72 22.20 4.24 -6.14
C GLY A 72 21.20 3.81 -5.07
N ARG A 73 20.08 4.54 -4.83
CA ARG A 73 19.00 4.06 -3.94
C ARG A 73 17.80 3.56 -4.75
N SER A 74 17.41 2.31 -4.55
CA SER A 74 16.20 1.74 -5.15
C SER A 74 14.97 2.59 -4.80
N VAL A 75 14.14 2.88 -5.80
CA VAL A 75 12.90 3.63 -5.64
C VAL A 75 12.01 2.85 -4.69
N MET A 76 11.50 3.50 -3.65
CA MET A 76 10.55 2.90 -2.71
C MET A 76 9.23 3.66 -2.81
N TYR A 77 8.15 2.92 -3.00
CA TYR A 77 6.78 3.41 -2.93
C TYR A 77 6.28 3.23 -1.52
N ARG A 78 5.51 4.17 -1.01
CA ARG A 78 4.86 3.98 0.29
C ARG A 78 3.47 3.39 0.08
N LEU A 79 3.09 2.48 0.95
CA LEU A 79 1.80 1.82 1.00
C LEU A 79 0.95 2.42 2.11
N TRP A 80 -0.27 2.82 1.75
CA TRP A 80 -1.36 3.18 2.63
C TRP A 80 -2.49 2.17 2.49
N VAL A 81 -3.16 1.88 3.59
CA VAL A 81 -4.25 0.89 3.65
C VAL A 81 -5.44 1.43 4.42
N ASP A 82 -6.60 0.81 4.24
CA ASP A 82 -7.78 1.07 5.06
C ASP A 82 -7.46 0.88 6.55
N SER A 83 -7.49 1.97 7.32
CA SER A 83 -7.16 1.96 8.74
C SER A 83 -8.12 1.08 9.57
N LEU A 84 -9.35 0.89 9.11
CA LEU A 84 -10.32 0.00 9.78
C LEU A 84 -9.98 -1.48 9.58
N GLN A 85 -9.16 -1.79 8.57
CA GLN A 85 -8.72 -3.13 8.22
C GLN A 85 -7.20 -3.30 8.35
N TYR A 86 -6.54 -2.45 9.16
CA TYR A 86 -5.09 -2.39 9.25
C TYR A 86 -4.44 -3.75 9.56
N HIS A 87 -4.96 -4.47 10.56
CA HIS A 87 -4.43 -5.78 10.93
C HIS A 87 -4.55 -6.81 9.81
N ARG A 88 -5.68 -6.79 9.08
CA ARG A 88 -5.86 -7.66 7.92
C ARG A 88 -4.88 -7.31 6.79
N ALA A 89 -4.64 -6.02 6.58
CA ALA A 89 -3.66 -5.55 5.62
C ALA A 89 -2.22 -5.98 5.99
N GLU A 90 -1.88 -5.91 7.28
CA GLU A 90 -0.62 -6.37 7.83
C GLU A 90 -0.44 -7.88 7.64
N ASP A 91 -1.46 -8.69 7.93
CA ASP A 91 -1.44 -10.14 7.73
C ASP A 91 -1.17 -10.50 6.26
N VAL A 92 -1.85 -9.81 5.33
CA VAL A 92 -1.65 -10.00 3.88
C VAL A 92 -0.21 -9.66 3.48
N LEU A 93 0.31 -8.53 3.96
CA LEU A 93 1.68 -8.10 3.65
C LEU A 93 2.72 -9.08 4.22
N MET A 94 2.55 -9.52 5.46
CA MET A 94 3.45 -10.48 6.10
C MET A 94 3.43 -11.83 5.40
N ALA A 95 2.24 -12.33 5.03
CA ALA A 95 2.11 -13.57 4.26
C ALA A 95 2.84 -13.49 2.91
N TYR A 96 2.69 -12.37 2.18
CA TYR A 96 3.41 -12.13 0.93
C TYR A 96 4.93 -12.13 1.12
N LEU A 97 5.43 -11.36 2.09
CA LEU A 97 6.87 -11.26 2.37
C LEU A 97 7.48 -12.60 2.81
N ASN A 98 6.73 -13.40 3.57
CA ASN A 98 7.17 -14.73 3.99
C ASN A 98 7.22 -15.71 2.81
N GLY A 99 6.22 -15.69 1.91
CA GLY A 99 6.23 -16.51 0.69
C GLY A 99 7.39 -16.16 -0.26
N ARG A 100 7.72 -14.87 -0.37
CA ARG A 100 8.89 -14.41 -1.13
C ARG A 100 10.22 -14.93 -0.59
N ARG A 101 10.43 -14.81 0.73
CA ARG A 101 11.66 -15.31 1.37
C ARG A 101 11.90 -16.78 1.10
N HIS A 102 10.83 -17.59 1.10
CA HIS A 102 10.93 -19.02 0.81
C HIS A 102 11.22 -19.31 -0.67
N THR A 103 10.87 -18.41 -1.59
CA THR A 103 11.17 -18.55 -3.02
C THR A 103 12.60 -18.11 -3.35
N ASP A 104 13.13 -17.15 -2.61
CA ASP A 104 14.50 -16.65 -2.74
C ASP A 104 15.54 -17.56 -2.03
N ASP A 105 15.12 -18.66 -1.40
CA ASP A 105 15.97 -19.66 -0.73
C ASP A 105 16.07 -20.94 -1.58
N PRO A 106 17.10 -21.10 -2.43
CA PRO A 106 17.21 -22.24 -3.36
C PRO A 106 17.66 -23.56 -2.70
N ASP A 107 18.01 -23.57 -1.40
CA ASP A 107 18.62 -24.70 -0.70
C ASP A 107 17.72 -25.32 0.39
N GLY A 108 16.45 -25.57 0.06
CA GLY A 108 15.59 -26.50 0.80
C GLY A 108 16.09 -27.95 0.65
N ASN A 109 17.20 -28.27 1.31
CA ASN A 109 17.84 -29.58 1.42
C ASN A 109 16.83 -30.70 1.77
N VAL A 110 16.38 -31.44 0.75
CA VAL A 110 15.88 -32.81 0.93
C VAL A 110 17.10 -33.72 0.81
N GLY A 111 17.65 -34.12 1.95
CA GLY A 111 18.70 -35.13 1.99
C GLY A 111 18.25 -36.42 1.29
N PRO A 112 19.15 -37.18 0.64
CA PRO A 112 18.76 -38.34 -0.14
C PRO A 112 18.16 -39.42 0.78
N PRO A 113 17.10 -40.13 0.35
CA PRO A 113 16.65 -41.32 1.06
C PRO A 113 17.75 -42.39 1.01
N SER A 114 17.95 -43.03 2.16
CA SER A 114 18.92 -44.11 2.41
C SER A 114 18.73 -45.34 1.53
#